data_AF-A0A7V4T508-F1
#
_entry.id   AF-A0A7V4T508-F1
#
_cell.length_a   1.000
_cell.length_b   1.000
_cell.length_c   1.000
_cell.angle_alpha   90.00
_cell.angle_beta   90.00
_cell.angle_gamma   90.00
#
_symmetry.space_group_name_H-M   'P 1'
#
loop_
_entity.id
_entity.type
_entity.pdbx_description
1 polymer ?
#
loop_
_entity_poly.entity_id
_entity_poly.type
_entity_poly.pdbx_seq_one_letter_code
_entity_poly.pdbx_strand_id
1 'polypeptide(L)'
;MYYALDTTRSKLLSFLRSLGIEMSDGSLQNILAENSQQWIDERNDILKAGLQGPYTQMDSTGTRVNGHNHYTHVFVSEFFADFATQCGKSRLDILAAFQGQPTEGLMLQYNDKAVDFLVHYKLSKKYQQDIEHIFLHNNSSVISQIHFEQIVCEQMPDLLKKKQTYKWIIESLAFGYFFEQSAYPAPEVIITDDAKEYSLLSEHHMLCWIHDARYYNKLMPVVSCHRKELEDFKKKYWEFYRLLKKYKSNPDENFKNELKGKFDQIFTPDYSYFDLNKQTNRTLSNKTQLLTVLDFPFIPLHNNDSELAARRKVRKRDISLHTITQTGTKLQDAFLSIVHTSYLLGVNVYQYILNRHKNCSPTYLPDLVAAKIHNSKIR
;
A
#
# COMPACT_ATOMS: atom_id res chain seq x y z
N MET A 1 22.62 -10.50 7.11
CA MET A 1 23.12 -10.84 5.75
C MET A 1 22.01 -11.32 4.83
N TYR A 2 21.30 -12.42 5.15
CA TYR A 2 20.29 -13.03 4.26
C TYR A 2 19.23 -12.07 3.66
N TYR A 3 18.67 -11.18 4.49
CA TYR A 3 17.65 -10.22 4.07
C TYR A 3 18.20 -8.82 3.70
N ALA A 4 19.34 -8.44 4.28
CA ALA A 4 19.93 -7.12 4.06
C ALA A 4 20.77 -7.04 2.77
N LEU A 5 21.38 -8.16 2.37
CA LEU A 5 22.25 -8.28 1.19
C LEU A 5 21.62 -9.15 0.09
N ASP A 6 20.36 -9.55 0.26
CA ASP A 6 19.64 -10.43 -0.68
C ASP A 6 20.44 -11.69 -1.08
N THR A 7 20.93 -12.47 -0.10
CA THR A 7 21.67 -13.72 -0.41
C THR A 7 20.74 -14.94 -0.39
N THR A 8 21.10 -16.00 -1.12
CA THR A 8 20.47 -17.31 -0.94
C THR A 8 21.00 -17.99 0.33
N ARG A 9 20.22 -18.94 0.89
CA ARG A 9 20.65 -19.72 2.06
C ARG A 9 21.89 -20.57 1.76
N SER A 10 21.95 -21.18 0.59
CA SER A 10 23.10 -21.98 0.14
C SER A 10 24.39 -21.17 0.01
N LYS A 11 24.32 -19.94 -0.54
CA LYS A 11 25.48 -19.05 -0.63
C LYS A 11 25.92 -18.55 0.74
N LEU A 12 24.97 -18.21 1.61
CA LEU A 12 25.29 -17.83 2.99
C LEU A 12 25.98 -18.99 3.74
N LEU A 13 25.46 -20.20 3.63
CA LEU A 13 26.04 -21.39 4.24
C LEU A 13 27.45 -21.67 3.72
N SER A 14 27.66 -21.57 2.39
CA SER A 14 28.98 -21.72 1.77
C SER A 14 29.97 -20.69 2.30
N PHE A 15 29.54 -19.44 2.48
CA PHE A 15 30.38 -18.39 3.02
C PHE A 15 30.76 -18.66 4.49
N LEU A 16 29.78 -19.01 5.34
CA LEU A 16 30.04 -19.34 6.74
C LEU A 16 31.04 -20.51 6.88
N ARG A 17 30.90 -21.55 6.06
CA ARG A 17 31.84 -22.68 6.03
C ARG A 17 33.25 -22.27 5.60
N SER A 18 33.40 -21.33 4.66
CA SER A 18 34.72 -20.79 4.28
C SER A 18 35.41 -20.01 5.41
N LEU A 19 34.65 -19.55 6.42
CA LEU A 19 35.18 -18.94 7.64
C LEU A 19 35.50 -19.98 8.74
N GLY A 20 35.40 -21.28 8.45
CA GLY A 20 35.60 -22.35 9.43
C GLY A 20 34.40 -22.62 10.35
N ILE A 21 33.23 -22.02 10.06
CA ILE A 21 32.01 -22.27 10.85
C ILE A 21 31.30 -23.51 10.31
N GLU A 22 31.40 -24.62 11.05
CA GLU A 22 30.70 -25.86 10.72
C GLU A 22 29.20 -25.76 11.05
N MET A 23 28.37 -25.74 10.02
CA MET A 23 26.92 -25.60 10.15
C MET A 23 26.18 -26.40 9.07
N SER A 24 25.05 -27.00 9.45
CA SER A 24 24.13 -27.65 8.51
C SER A 24 23.14 -26.64 7.92
N ASP A 25 22.53 -26.96 6.77
CA ASP A 25 21.48 -26.11 6.17
C ASP A 25 20.25 -25.98 7.10
N GLY A 26 19.90 -27.05 7.81
CA GLY A 26 18.82 -27.05 8.80
C GLY A 26 19.14 -26.15 10.01
N SER A 27 20.37 -26.19 10.51
CA SER A 27 20.82 -25.30 11.59
C SER A 27 20.73 -23.83 11.18
N LEU A 28 21.17 -23.50 9.97
CA LEU A 28 21.05 -22.14 9.43
C LEU A 28 19.57 -21.71 9.30
N GLN A 29 18.71 -22.61 8.83
CA GLN A 29 17.27 -22.33 8.74
C GLN A 29 16.65 -22.07 10.11
N ASN A 30 17.01 -22.85 11.13
CA ASN A 30 16.51 -22.67 12.49
C ASN A 30 16.93 -21.31 13.05
N ILE A 31 18.19 -20.91 12.85
CA ILE A 31 18.68 -19.57 13.24
C ILE A 31 17.91 -18.46 12.51
N LEU A 32 17.66 -18.61 11.20
CA LEU A 32 16.92 -17.62 10.43
C LEU A 32 15.45 -17.53 10.83
N ALA A 33 14.86 -18.60 11.38
CA ALA A 33 13.47 -18.66 11.82
C ALA A 33 13.28 -18.40 13.33
N GLU A 34 14.37 -18.28 14.07
CA GLU A 34 14.38 -18.07 15.51
C GLU A 34 13.69 -16.75 15.86
N ASN A 35 12.88 -16.78 16.93
CA ASN A 35 12.07 -15.64 17.38
C ASN A 35 11.19 -15.03 16.27
N SER A 36 10.71 -15.86 15.33
CA SER A 36 9.90 -15.39 14.20
C SER A 36 8.73 -14.49 14.59
N GLN A 37 8.02 -14.82 15.68
CA GLN A 37 6.89 -14.03 16.16
C GLN A 37 7.32 -12.61 16.56
N GLN A 38 8.45 -12.46 17.27
CA GLN A 38 8.98 -11.15 17.66
C GLN A 38 9.22 -10.23 16.45
N TRP A 39 9.76 -10.78 15.35
CA TRP A 39 10.00 -10.01 14.13
C TRP A 39 8.70 -9.65 13.40
N ILE A 40 7.72 -10.56 13.39
CA ILE A 40 6.41 -10.34 12.80
C ILE A 40 5.63 -9.26 13.58
N ASP A 41 5.70 -9.30 14.91
CA ASP A 41 5.09 -8.29 15.77
C ASP A 41 5.75 -6.93 15.58
N GLU A 42 7.08 -6.89 15.50
CA GLU A 42 7.81 -5.66 15.24
C GLU A 42 7.46 -5.03 13.87
N ARG A 43 7.27 -5.85 12.83
CA ARG A 43 6.73 -5.38 11.54
C ARG A 43 5.36 -4.74 11.72
N ASN A 44 4.46 -5.42 12.43
CA ASN A 44 3.12 -4.90 12.67
C ASN A 44 3.16 -3.59 13.44
N ASP A 45 4.05 -3.45 14.42
CA ASP A 45 4.22 -2.20 15.16
C ASP A 45 4.84 -1.09 14.30
N ILE A 46 5.75 -1.42 13.36
CA ILE A 46 6.23 -0.47 12.34
C ILE A 46 5.06 0.03 11.51
N LEU A 47 4.18 -0.87 11.06
CA LEU A 47 2.99 -0.50 10.29
C LEU A 47 2.05 0.41 11.11
N LYS A 48 1.72 0.04 12.35
CA LYS A 48 0.88 0.87 13.24
C LYS A 48 1.45 2.26 13.43
N ALA A 49 2.74 2.36 13.73
CA ALA A 49 3.43 3.65 13.90
C ALA A 49 3.45 4.45 12.59
N GLY A 50 3.73 3.79 11.47
CA GLY A 50 3.81 4.38 10.15
C GLY A 50 2.51 4.98 9.65
N LEU A 51 1.39 4.30 9.87
CA LEU A 51 0.05 4.74 9.44
C LEU A 51 -0.44 5.99 10.17
N GLN A 52 0.18 6.37 11.29
CA GLN A 52 -0.08 7.67 11.96
C GLN A 52 0.48 8.86 11.16
N GLY A 53 1.28 8.58 10.12
CA GLY A 53 1.87 9.56 9.23
C GLY A 53 0.83 10.28 8.36
N PRO A 54 1.19 11.43 7.78
CA PRO A 54 0.23 12.27 7.06
C PRO A 54 -0.10 11.74 5.65
N TYR A 55 0.69 10.80 5.13
CA TYR A 55 0.38 10.12 3.88
C TYR A 55 1.01 8.72 3.82
N THR A 56 0.50 7.88 2.92
CA THR A 56 1.10 6.58 2.59
C THR A 56 1.16 6.38 1.07
N GLN A 57 2.35 6.14 0.53
CA GLN A 57 2.52 5.61 -0.83
C GLN A 57 2.25 4.12 -0.84
N MET A 58 1.57 3.64 -1.89
CA MET A 58 1.24 2.23 -2.02
C MET A 58 1.63 1.69 -3.39
N ASP A 59 2.01 0.42 -3.41
CA ASP A 59 2.20 -0.38 -4.62
C ASP A 59 2.02 -1.87 -4.28
N SER A 60 1.93 -2.72 -5.30
CA SER A 60 1.92 -4.16 -5.11
C SER A 60 2.75 -4.86 -6.19
N THR A 61 3.32 -6.00 -5.83
CA THR A 61 4.06 -6.82 -6.79
C THR A 61 3.72 -8.30 -6.65
N GLY A 62 3.67 -9.00 -7.79
CA GLY A 62 3.42 -10.43 -7.81
C GLY A 62 4.53 -11.20 -7.10
N THR A 63 4.16 -12.17 -6.29
CA THR A 63 5.07 -13.12 -5.65
C THR A 63 4.52 -14.53 -5.74
N ARG A 64 5.33 -15.52 -5.37
CA ARG A 64 4.94 -16.92 -5.31
C ARG A 64 5.11 -17.40 -3.88
N VAL A 65 4.14 -18.15 -3.37
CA VAL A 65 4.18 -18.81 -2.06
C VAL A 65 3.73 -20.25 -2.26
N ASN A 66 4.59 -21.20 -1.93
CA ASN A 66 4.35 -22.64 -2.10
C ASN A 66 3.83 -23.02 -3.50
N GLY A 67 4.34 -22.37 -4.55
CA GLY A 67 3.89 -22.62 -5.92
C GLY A 67 2.52 -22.03 -6.29
N HIS A 68 1.97 -21.12 -5.49
CA HIS A 68 0.74 -20.38 -5.80
C HIS A 68 1.02 -18.88 -5.99
N ASN A 69 0.26 -18.24 -6.88
CA ASN A 69 0.36 -16.81 -7.11
C ASN A 69 -0.17 -16.05 -5.89
N HIS A 70 0.61 -15.08 -5.45
CA HIS A 70 0.32 -14.18 -4.34
C HIS A 70 0.75 -12.76 -4.74
N TYR A 71 0.42 -11.78 -3.91
CA TYR A 71 0.84 -10.39 -4.10
C TYR A 71 1.41 -9.85 -2.80
N THR A 72 2.58 -9.22 -2.88
CA THR A 72 3.12 -8.44 -1.77
C THR A 72 2.66 -7.00 -1.94
N HIS A 73 1.83 -6.56 -1.01
CA HIS A 73 1.42 -5.18 -0.84
C HIS A 73 2.53 -4.42 -0.12
N VAL A 74 2.76 -3.19 -0.53
CA VAL A 74 3.86 -2.37 -0.04
C VAL A 74 3.29 -1.01 0.37
N PHE A 75 3.55 -0.62 1.61
CA PHE A 75 3.13 0.66 2.19
C PHE A 75 4.37 1.43 2.61
N VAL A 76 4.54 2.67 2.13
CA VAL A 76 5.78 3.44 2.35
C VAL A 76 5.46 4.90 2.64
N SER A 77 6.23 5.51 3.54
CA SER A 77 6.34 6.96 3.66
C SER A 77 7.81 7.35 3.84
N GLU A 78 8.08 8.61 4.20
CA GLU A 78 9.44 9.09 4.46
C GLU A 78 10.15 8.31 5.59
N PHE A 79 9.38 7.73 6.52
CA PHE A 79 9.91 7.19 7.78
C PHE A 79 9.71 5.69 7.97
N PHE A 80 8.86 5.03 7.17
CA PHE A 80 8.64 3.60 7.27
C PHE A 80 8.39 2.94 5.93
N ALA A 81 8.63 1.64 5.89
CA ALA A 81 8.21 0.77 4.81
C ALA A 81 7.70 -0.55 5.38
N ASP A 82 6.52 -0.97 4.93
CA ASP A 82 5.94 -2.26 5.24
C ASP A 82 5.69 -3.11 3.99
N PHE A 83 5.84 -4.42 4.16
CA PHE A 83 5.61 -5.44 3.16
C PHE A 83 4.63 -6.46 3.73
N ALA A 84 3.56 -6.75 3.01
CA ALA A 84 2.54 -7.70 3.44
C ALA A 84 2.07 -8.57 2.26
N THR A 85 2.45 -9.85 2.28
CA THR A 85 2.08 -10.82 1.26
C THR A 85 0.70 -11.40 1.52
N GLN A 86 -0.20 -11.26 0.54
CA GLN A 86 -1.58 -11.78 0.53
C GLN A 86 -1.81 -12.71 -0.66
N CYS A 87 -2.88 -13.51 -0.58
CA CYS A 87 -3.28 -14.41 -1.67
C CYS A 87 -3.72 -13.63 -2.93
N GLY A 88 -4.34 -12.47 -2.74
CA GLY A 88 -4.85 -11.64 -3.82
C GLY A 88 -4.40 -10.19 -3.76
N LYS A 89 -4.96 -9.42 -4.68
CA LYS A 89 -4.76 -7.97 -4.82
C LYS A 89 -6.07 -7.18 -4.76
N SER A 90 -7.12 -7.81 -4.24
CA SER A 90 -8.40 -7.13 -4.07
C SER A 90 -8.31 -6.09 -2.96
N ARG A 91 -9.30 -5.20 -2.91
CA ARG A 91 -9.39 -4.22 -1.83
C ARG A 91 -9.44 -4.87 -0.44
N LEU A 92 -10.12 -6.02 -0.31
CA LEU A 92 -10.14 -6.81 0.92
C LEU A 92 -8.75 -7.34 1.29
N ASP A 93 -7.95 -7.78 0.32
CA ASP A 93 -6.56 -8.19 0.57
C ASP A 93 -5.72 -7.01 1.09
N ILE A 94 -5.92 -5.82 0.51
CA ILE A 94 -5.22 -4.60 0.94
C ILE A 94 -5.65 -4.20 2.36
N LEU A 95 -6.96 -4.24 2.68
CA LEU A 95 -7.46 -3.98 4.03
C LEU A 95 -6.87 -4.98 5.04
N ALA A 96 -6.75 -6.26 4.67
CA ALA A 96 -6.16 -7.26 5.53
C ALA A 96 -4.67 -7.01 5.76
N ALA A 97 -3.97 -6.52 4.73
CA ALA A 97 -2.58 -6.08 4.84
C ALA A 97 -2.44 -4.83 5.74
N PHE A 98 -3.31 -3.81 5.61
CA PHE A 98 -3.34 -2.64 6.48
C PHE A 98 -3.55 -2.99 7.96
N GLN A 99 -4.37 -4.00 8.25
CA GLN A 99 -4.69 -4.43 9.61
C GLN A 99 -3.65 -5.42 10.20
N GLY A 100 -2.46 -5.52 9.61
CA GLY A 100 -1.38 -6.39 10.13
C GLY A 100 -1.58 -7.89 9.88
N GLN A 101 -2.44 -8.25 8.92
CA GLN A 101 -2.74 -9.64 8.52
C GLN A 101 -3.35 -10.48 9.66
N PRO A 102 -4.53 -10.07 10.19
CA PRO A 102 -5.20 -10.77 11.28
C PRO A 102 -5.43 -12.25 10.94
N THR A 103 -5.19 -13.14 11.90
CA THR A 103 -5.28 -14.60 11.71
C THR A 103 -6.70 -15.09 11.48
N GLU A 104 -7.70 -14.38 12.04
CA GLU A 104 -9.12 -14.72 11.90
C GLU A 104 -9.80 -14.02 10.71
N GLY A 105 -9.01 -13.42 9.81
CA GLY A 105 -9.52 -12.61 8.71
C GLY A 105 -9.83 -11.18 9.15
N LEU A 106 -10.42 -10.41 8.23
CA LEU A 106 -10.77 -9.01 8.46
C LEU A 106 -11.71 -8.87 9.67
N MET A 107 -11.51 -7.80 10.43
CA MET A 107 -12.51 -7.38 11.41
C MET A 107 -13.61 -6.58 10.71
N LEU A 108 -14.85 -6.88 11.06
CA LEU A 108 -16.06 -6.38 10.43
C LEU A 108 -16.90 -5.65 11.48
N GLN A 109 -17.41 -4.48 11.12
CA GLN A 109 -18.24 -3.66 12.00
C GLN A 109 -19.40 -3.07 11.21
N TYR A 110 -20.59 -3.11 11.81
CA TYR A 110 -21.76 -2.40 11.31
C TYR A 110 -21.90 -1.06 12.05
N ASN A 111 -21.79 0.04 11.30
CA ASN A 111 -21.92 1.43 11.77
C ASN A 111 -22.33 2.32 10.59
N ASP A 112 -22.44 3.63 10.81
CA ASP A 112 -22.82 4.60 9.78
C ASP A 112 -21.91 4.54 8.54
N LYS A 113 -20.59 4.37 8.73
CA LYS A 113 -19.65 4.19 7.61
C LYS A 113 -19.95 2.93 6.80
N ALA A 114 -20.22 1.80 7.45
CA ALA A 114 -20.62 0.58 6.75
C ALA A 114 -21.92 0.80 5.97
N VAL A 115 -22.91 1.50 6.55
CA VAL A 115 -24.18 1.83 5.90
C VAL A 115 -23.95 2.68 4.65
N ASP A 116 -23.10 3.70 4.72
CA ASP A 116 -22.73 4.54 3.57
C ASP A 116 -22.18 3.69 2.41
N PHE A 117 -21.32 2.70 2.71
CA PHE A 117 -20.78 1.80 1.70
C PHE A 117 -21.81 0.79 1.17
N LEU A 118 -22.71 0.28 2.01
CA LEU A 118 -23.81 -0.59 1.56
C LEU A 118 -24.73 0.16 0.58
N VAL A 119 -24.98 1.46 0.83
CA VAL A 119 -25.72 2.35 -0.06
C VAL A 119 -24.93 2.67 -1.33
N HIS A 120 -23.62 2.96 -1.22
CA HIS A 120 -22.73 3.19 -2.35
C HIS A 120 -22.76 2.01 -3.34
N TYR A 121 -22.73 0.78 -2.84
CA TYR A 121 -22.85 -0.43 -3.67
C TYR A 121 -24.27 -0.78 -4.11
N LYS A 122 -25.25 0.07 -3.78
CA LYS A 122 -26.67 -0.09 -4.15
C LYS A 122 -27.25 -1.43 -3.67
N LEU A 123 -26.85 -1.88 -2.48
CA LEU A 123 -27.47 -3.08 -1.90
C LEU A 123 -28.92 -2.83 -1.52
N SER A 124 -29.75 -3.86 -1.66
CA SER A 124 -31.18 -3.75 -1.36
C SER A 124 -31.40 -3.47 0.13
N LYS A 125 -32.46 -2.73 0.46
CA LYS A 125 -32.84 -2.45 1.86
C LYS A 125 -33.00 -3.72 2.68
N LYS A 126 -33.51 -4.79 2.07
CA LYS A 126 -33.60 -6.11 2.72
C LYS A 126 -32.24 -6.57 3.23
N TYR A 127 -31.21 -6.56 2.38
CA TYR A 127 -29.87 -6.97 2.84
C TYR A 127 -29.32 -6.04 3.92
N GLN A 128 -29.54 -4.74 3.82
CA GLN A 128 -29.08 -3.79 4.84
C GLN A 128 -29.70 -4.11 6.22
N GLN A 129 -31.00 -4.41 6.25
CA GLN A 129 -31.74 -4.80 7.47
C GLN A 129 -31.30 -6.18 8.00
N ASP A 130 -31.12 -7.16 7.11
CA ASP A 130 -30.68 -8.50 7.49
C ASP A 130 -29.27 -8.44 8.15
N ILE A 131 -28.36 -7.63 7.59
CA ILE A 131 -27.02 -7.43 8.16
C ILE A 131 -27.07 -6.66 9.48
N GLU A 132 -27.88 -5.60 9.59
CA GLU A 132 -28.08 -4.88 10.85
C GLU A 132 -28.53 -5.83 11.97
N HIS A 133 -29.52 -6.68 11.68
CA HIS A 133 -30.05 -7.66 12.61
C HIS A 133 -28.97 -8.65 13.08
N ILE A 134 -28.06 -9.09 12.19
CA ILE A 134 -26.93 -9.94 12.58
C ILE A 134 -26.09 -9.28 13.68
N PHE A 135 -25.75 -7.99 13.55
CA PHE A 135 -24.91 -7.30 14.52
C PHE A 135 -25.65 -6.98 15.83
N LEU A 136 -26.94 -6.63 15.75
CA LEU A 136 -27.78 -6.38 16.94
C LEU A 136 -27.97 -7.64 17.79
N HIS A 137 -28.21 -8.80 17.17
CA HIS A 137 -28.48 -10.04 17.90
C HIS A 137 -27.24 -10.70 18.54
N ASN A 138 -26.05 -10.46 17.99
CA ASN A 138 -24.82 -11.06 18.49
C ASN A 138 -24.13 -10.23 19.60
N ASN A 139 -24.74 -9.11 20.05
CA ASN A 139 -24.21 -8.20 21.08
C ASN A 139 -22.73 -7.81 20.88
N SER A 140 -22.24 -7.87 19.64
CA SER A 140 -20.84 -7.67 19.29
C SER A 140 -20.76 -6.55 18.27
N SER A 141 -20.12 -5.44 18.64
CA SER A 141 -19.91 -4.31 17.74
C SER A 141 -18.93 -4.65 16.62
N VAL A 142 -18.02 -5.59 16.85
CA VAL A 142 -17.01 -6.04 15.90
C VAL A 142 -16.95 -7.57 15.92
N ILE A 143 -16.92 -8.19 14.75
CA ILE A 143 -16.78 -9.64 14.58
C ILE A 143 -15.73 -9.95 13.51
N SER A 144 -15.06 -11.09 13.61
CA SER A 144 -14.11 -11.53 12.57
C SER A 144 -14.84 -12.03 11.33
N GLN A 145 -14.20 -11.95 10.17
CA GLN A 145 -14.76 -12.41 8.91
C GLN A 145 -15.12 -13.90 8.95
N ILE A 146 -14.29 -14.74 9.59
CA ILE A 146 -14.59 -16.17 9.76
C ILE A 146 -15.88 -16.36 10.55
N HIS A 147 -16.07 -15.61 11.63
CA HIS A 147 -17.28 -15.71 12.44
C HIS A 147 -18.51 -15.22 11.69
N PHE A 148 -18.39 -14.11 10.95
CA PHE A 148 -19.47 -13.64 10.09
C PHE A 148 -19.83 -14.65 8.99
N GLU A 149 -18.84 -15.33 8.40
CA GLU A 149 -19.05 -16.41 7.43
C GLU A 149 -19.86 -17.57 8.03
N GLN A 150 -19.61 -17.93 9.29
CA GLN A 150 -20.39 -18.95 10.00
C GLN A 150 -21.85 -18.51 10.16
N ILE A 151 -22.08 -17.28 10.63
CA ILE A 151 -23.42 -16.71 10.80
C ILE A 151 -24.18 -16.68 9.47
N VAL A 152 -23.53 -16.21 8.39
CA VAL A 152 -24.15 -16.15 7.06
C VAL A 152 -24.45 -17.55 6.51
N CYS A 153 -23.58 -18.55 6.74
CA CYS A 153 -23.86 -19.94 6.36
C CYS A 153 -25.15 -20.46 7.00
N GLU A 154 -25.38 -20.14 8.27
CA GLU A 154 -26.53 -20.63 9.04
C GLU A 154 -27.81 -19.86 8.73
N GLN A 155 -27.75 -18.52 8.70
CA GLN A 155 -28.92 -17.66 8.66
C GLN A 155 -29.28 -17.19 7.25
N MET A 156 -28.30 -17.09 6.35
CA MET A 156 -28.46 -16.51 5.01
C MET A 156 -27.70 -17.29 3.91
N PRO A 157 -27.83 -18.63 3.80
CA PRO A 157 -27.00 -19.44 2.91
C PRO A 157 -27.09 -19.05 1.43
N ASP A 158 -28.23 -18.50 0.99
CA ASP A 158 -28.40 -18.00 -0.39
C ASP A 158 -27.55 -16.77 -0.71
N LEU A 159 -27.10 -16.01 0.30
CA LEU A 159 -26.20 -14.88 0.10
C LEU A 159 -24.83 -15.34 -0.43
N LEU A 160 -24.34 -16.50 0.03
CA LEU A 160 -23.05 -17.06 -0.40
C LEU A 160 -23.03 -17.44 -1.88
N LYS A 161 -24.19 -17.75 -2.46
CA LYS A 161 -24.35 -17.98 -3.90
C LYS A 161 -24.19 -16.69 -4.71
N LYS A 162 -24.47 -15.53 -4.10
CA LYS A 162 -24.36 -14.20 -4.72
C LYS A 162 -22.99 -13.57 -4.43
N LYS A 163 -21.95 -14.12 -5.04
CA LYS A 163 -20.54 -13.75 -4.81
C LYS A 163 -20.27 -12.24 -4.78
N GLN A 164 -20.81 -11.48 -5.74
CA GLN A 164 -20.58 -10.04 -5.80
C GLN A 164 -21.28 -9.27 -4.67
N THR A 165 -22.53 -9.64 -4.35
CA THR A 165 -23.28 -9.06 -3.23
C THR A 165 -22.60 -9.35 -1.91
N TYR A 166 -22.21 -10.61 -1.69
CA TYR A 166 -21.46 -11.01 -0.50
C TYR A 166 -20.15 -10.22 -0.36
N LYS A 167 -19.37 -10.11 -1.45
CA LYS A 167 -18.15 -9.30 -1.47
C LYS A 167 -18.40 -7.84 -1.09
N TRP A 168 -19.44 -7.19 -1.63
CA TRP A 168 -19.78 -5.81 -1.28
C TRP A 168 -20.21 -5.65 0.18
N ILE A 169 -20.90 -6.64 0.75
CA ILE A 169 -21.24 -6.65 2.19
C ILE A 169 -19.95 -6.70 3.01
N ILE A 170 -19.05 -7.64 2.71
CA ILE A 170 -17.77 -7.77 3.44
C ILE A 170 -16.93 -6.49 3.29
N GLU A 171 -16.82 -5.92 2.09
CA GLU A 171 -16.11 -4.65 1.89
C GLU A 171 -16.72 -3.52 2.71
N SER A 172 -18.06 -3.41 2.75
CA SER A 172 -18.74 -2.35 3.50
C SER A 172 -18.51 -2.48 5.01
N LEU A 173 -18.63 -3.69 5.55
CA LEU A 173 -18.40 -3.95 6.98
C LEU A 173 -16.93 -3.82 7.38
N ALA A 174 -16.02 -4.25 6.49
CA ALA A 174 -14.58 -4.09 6.70
C ALA A 174 -14.19 -2.60 6.69
N PHE A 175 -14.82 -1.78 5.85
CA PHE A 175 -14.66 -0.33 5.90
C PHE A 175 -15.24 0.29 7.17
N GLY A 176 -16.39 -0.19 7.62
CA GLY A 176 -16.96 0.22 8.90
C GLY A 176 -15.96 0.06 10.04
N TYR A 177 -15.23 -1.05 10.07
CA TYR A 177 -14.17 -1.26 11.06
C TYR A 177 -12.93 -0.39 10.77
N PHE A 178 -12.42 -0.46 9.53
CA PHE A 178 -11.15 0.15 9.12
C PHE A 178 -11.07 1.65 9.40
N PHE A 179 -12.15 2.39 9.12
CA PHE A 179 -12.19 3.85 9.31
C PHE A 179 -12.42 4.29 10.76
N GLU A 180 -12.92 3.43 11.65
CA GLU A 180 -13.21 3.78 13.04
C GLU A 180 -12.13 3.33 14.03
N GLN A 181 -11.45 2.21 13.75
CA GLN A 181 -10.41 1.70 14.64
C GLN A 181 -9.15 2.58 14.63
N SER A 182 -8.45 2.66 15.76
CA SER A 182 -7.29 3.54 15.95
C SER A 182 -5.93 2.83 15.91
N ALA A 183 -5.91 1.49 15.89
CA ALA A 183 -4.67 0.73 15.96
C ALA A 183 -3.88 0.79 14.64
N TYR A 184 -4.58 0.68 13.50
CA TYR A 184 -4.05 0.74 12.14
C TYR A 184 -4.80 1.82 11.34
N PRO A 185 -4.74 3.10 11.76
CA PRO A 185 -5.65 4.11 11.24
C PRO A 185 -5.60 4.20 9.72
N ALA A 186 -6.74 4.49 9.11
CA ALA A 186 -6.78 4.77 7.69
C ALA A 186 -5.87 5.98 7.38
N PRO A 187 -4.97 5.90 6.37
CA PRO A 187 -4.17 7.04 5.99
C PRO A 187 -5.06 8.21 5.55
N GLU A 188 -4.72 9.43 5.99
CA GLU A 188 -5.42 10.65 5.56
C GLU A 188 -5.30 10.86 4.04
N VAL A 189 -4.10 10.64 3.50
CA VAL A 189 -3.82 10.68 2.06
C VAL A 189 -3.10 9.41 1.62
N ILE A 190 -3.60 8.76 0.57
CA ILE A 190 -2.86 7.71 -0.15
C ILE A 190 -2.31 8.22 -1.47
N ILE A 191 -1.16 7.71 -1.89
CA ILE A 191 -0.50 8.06 -3.15
C ILE A 191 -0.21 6.79 -3.95
N THR A 192 -0.85 6.63 -5.10
CA THR A 192 -0.73 5.39 -5.90
C THR A 192 -0.65 5.68 -7.40
N ASP A 193 -0.49 4.62 -8.18
CA ASP A 193 -0.85 4.64 -9.60
C ASP A 193 -2.38 4.57 -9.77
N ASP A 194 -2.86 4.60 -11.02
CA ASP A 194 -4.29 4.57 -11.36
C ASP A 194 -4.87 3.14 -11.34
N ALA A 195 -4.56 2.38 -10.29
CA ALA A 195 -5.08 1.05 -10.07
C ALA A 195 -6.35 1.09 -9.21
N LYS A 196 -7.42 0.42 -9.67
CA LYS A 196 -8.76 0.50 -9.07
C LYS A 196 -8.81 -0.08 -7.67
N GLU A 197 -7.97 -1.05 -7.35
CA GLU A 197 -7.90 -1.70 -6.04
C GLU A 197 -7.61 -0.71 -4.90
N TYR A 198 -6.96 0.43 -5.17
CA TYR A 198 -6.65 1.44 -4.15
C TYR A 198 -7.77 2.45 -3.89
N SER A 199 -8.78 2.50 -4.75
CA SER A 199 -9.91 3.41 -4.55
C SER A 199 -10.65 3.11 -3.24
N LEU A 200 -11.20 4.15 -2.60
CA LEU A 200 -11.97 4.09 -1.35
C LEU A 200 -11.16 3.72 -0.08
N LEU A 201 -9.84 3.57 -0.16
CA LEU A 201 -9.00 3.23 1.00
C LEU A 201 -8.60 4.44 1.87
N SER A 202 -8.99 5.64 1.48
CA SER A 202 -8.65 6.89 2.14
C SER A 202 -9.61 7.99 1.70
N GLU A 203 -9.77 9.02 2.52
CA GLU A 203 -10.57 10.21 2.19
C GLU A 203 -9.94 11.00 1.04
N HIS A 204 -8.60 11.04 0.99
CA HIS A 204 -7.86 11.72 -0.07
C HIS A 204 -6.95 10.76 -0.83
N HIS A 205 -7.08 10.78 -2.16
CA HIS A 205 -6.29 9.93 -3.04
C HIS A 205 -5.55 10.80 -4.04
N MET A 206 -4.21 10.73 -4.00
CA MET A 206 -3.35 11.35 -4.98
C MET A 206 -2.87 10.34 -6.01
N LEU A 207 -3.00 10.69 -7.30
CA LEU A 207 -2.44 9.89 -8.39
C LEU A 207 -1.04 10.38 -8.77
N CYS A 208 -0.15 9.44 -9.04
CA CYS A 208 1.23 9.74 -9.42
C CYS A 208 1.32 10.43 -10.79
N TRP A 209 1.89 11.64 -10.81
CA TRP A 209 2.13 12.40 -12.04
C TRP A 209 3.10 11.70 -13.01
N ILE A 210 4.09 10.96 -12.50
CA ILE A 210 5.03 10.23 -13.36
C ILE A 210 4.34 9.06 -14.08
N HIS A 211 3.41 8.39 -13.39
CA HIS A 211 2.58 7.34 -14.00
C HIS A 211 1.64 7.90 -15.06
N ASP A 212 1.01 9.05 -14.80
CA ASP A 212 0.20 9.73 -15.80
C ASP A 212 1.03 10.13 -17.04
N ALA A 213 2.23 10.69 -16.83
CA ALA A 213 3.16 11.06 -17.91
C ALA A 213 3.53 9.87 -18.82
N ARG A 214 3.60 8.66 -18.25
CA ARG A 214 4.01 7.43 -18.97
C ARG A 214 3.09 7.12 -20.16
N TYR A 215 1.82 7.48 -20.10
CA TYR A 215 0.89 7.23 -21.20
C TYR A 215 1.21 8.08 -22.43
N TYR A 216 1.64 9.31 -22.26
CA TYR A 216 2.11 10.17 -23.36
C TYR A 216 3.46 9.71 -23.92
N ASN A 217 4.31 9.12 -23.08
CA ASN A 217 5.60 8.57 -23.50
C ASN A 217 5.49 7.29 -24.33
N LYS A 218 4.36 6.57 -24.23
CA LYS A 218 4.07 5.37 -25.02
C LYS A 218 3.47 5.69 -26.40
N LEU A 219 3.07 6.92 -26.66
CA LEU A 219 2.53 7.31 -27.96
C LEU A 219 3.64 7.31 -29.03
N MET A 220 3.34 6.71 -30.19
CA MET A 220 4.26 6.56 -31.31
C MET A 220 3.66 7.13 -32.61
N PRO A 221 3.46 8.46 -32.71
CA PRO A 221 2.86 9.07 -33.89
C PRO A 221 3.75 8.94 -35.14
N VAL A 222 3.17 8.42 -36.22
CA VAL A 222 3.86 8.28 -37.52
C VAL A 222 3.77 9.58 -38.33
N VAL A 223 2.68 10.33 -38.21
CA VAL A 223 2.46 11.59 -38.97
C VAL A 223 3.24 12.74 -38.34
N SER A 224 3.87 13.58 -39.16
CA SER A 224 4.73 14.69 -38.70
C SER A 224 3.99 15.72 -37.83
N CYS A 225 2.76 16.10 -38.19
CA CYS A 225 1.95 17.00 -37.37
C CYS A 225 1.67 16.42 -35.98
N HIS A 226 1.30 15.14 -35.88
CA HIS A 226 1.05 14.46 -34.61
C HIS A 226 2.31 14.35 -33.74
N ARG A 227 3.49 14.14 -34.35
CA ARG A 227 4.77 14.17 -33.61
C ARG A 227 4.99 15.54 -32.97
N LYS A 228 4.80 16.61 -33.75
CA LYS A 228 4.93 17.98 -33.26
C LYS A 228 3.94 18.29 -32.13
N GLU A 229 2.67 17.93 -32.30
CA GLU A 229 1.65 18.09 -31.26
C GLU A 229 2.03 17.38 -29.96
N LEU A 230 2.51 16.12 -30.05
CA LEU A 230 2.95 15.36 -28.88
C LEU A 230 4.19 15.99 -28.20
N GLU A 231 5.17 16.45 -28.99
CA GLU A 231 6.36 17.11 -28.46
C GLU A 231 6.02 18.42 -27.73
N ASP A 232 5.18 19.25 -28.34
CA ASP A 232 4.75 20.52 -27.75
C ASP A 232 3.87 20.29 -26.51
N PHE A 233 2.99 19.30 -26.53
CA PHE A 233 2.23 18.89 -25.35
C PHE A 233 3.14 18.44 -24.20
N LYS A 234 4.15 17.59 -24.48
CA LYS A 234 5.08 17.12 -23.44
C LYS A 234 5.85 18.27 -22.80
N LYS A 235 6.19 19.34 -23.53
CA LYS A 235 6.80 20.54 -22.94
C LYS A 235 5.84 21.20 -21.95
N LYS A 236 4.58 21.45 -22.35
CA LYS A 236 3.53 22.02 -21.48
C LYS A 236 3.29 21.17 -20.23
N TYR A 237 3.25 19.84 -20.39
CA TYR A 237 3.10 18.89 -19.29
C TYR A 237 4.21 19.05 -18.24
N TRP A 238 5.47 19.04 -18.67
CA TRP A 238 6.60 19.14 -17.75
C TRP A 238 6.78 20.56 -17.18
N GLU A 239 6.37 21.59 -17.91
CA GLU A 239 6.25 22.95 -17.37
C GLU A 239 5.23 23.00 -16.24
N PHE A 240 4.04 22.42 -16.43
CA PHE A 240 3.03 22.32 -15.38
C PHE A 240 3.54 21.54 -14.16
N TYR A 241 4.21 20.41 -14.37
CA TYR A 241 4.83 19.63 -13.29
C TYR A 241 5.88 20.45 -12.50
N ARG A 242 6.67 21.29 -13.17
CA ARG A 242 7.61 22.21 -12.49
C ARG A 242 6.86 23.29 -11.69
N LEU A 243 5.72 23.78 -12.19
CA LEU A 243 4.88 24.72 -11.44
C LEU A 243 4.31 24.07 -10.17
N LEU A 244 3.87 22.80 -10.22
CA LEU A 244 3.47 22.06 -9.02
C LEU A 244 4.61 21.94 -8.00
N LYS A 245 5.84 21.65 -8.46
CA LYS A 245 7.03 21.66 -7.59
C LYS A 245 7.27 23.02 -6.95
N LYS A 246 7.13 24.11 -7.72
CA LYS A 246 7.27 25.48 -7.21
C LYS A 246 6.21 25.79 -6.16
N TYR A 247 4.95 25.41 -6.40
CA TYR A 247 3.85 25.60 -5.46
C TYR A 247 4.12 24.90 -4.14
N LYS A 248 4.58 23.65 -4.17
CA LYS A 248 4.94 22.91 -2.96
C LYS A 248 5.95 23.63 -2.06
N SER A 249 6.90 24.37 -2.64
CA SER A 249 7.91 25.11 -1.87
C SER A 249 7.38 26.39 -1.22
N ASN A 250 6.31 26.98 -1.76
CA ASN A 250 5.67 28.16 -1.21
C ASN A 250 4.18 28.18 -1.60
N PRO A 251 3.32 27.42 -0.88
CA PRO A 251 1.90 27.32 -1.19
C PRO A 251 1.21 28.67 -1.01
N ASP A 252 0.41 29.06 -2.00
CA ASP A 252 -0.35 30.31 -2.02
C ASP A 252 -1.71 30.09 -2.69
N GLU A 253 -2.78 30.65 -2.13
CA GLU A 253 -4.15 30.41 -2.60
C GLU A 253 -4.42 31.01 -3.99
N ASN A 254 -3.79 32.14 -4.35
CA ASN A 254 -3.92 32.68 -5.69
C ASN A 254 -3.21 31.77 -6.70
N PHE A 255 -1.99 31.32 -6.37
CA PHE A 255 -1.24 30.41 -7.22
C PHE A 255 -1.94 29.04 -7.36
N LYS A 256 -2.57 28.55 -6.30
CA LYS A 256 -3.41 27.33 -6.32
C LYS A 256 -4.54 27.44 -7.35
N ASN A 257 -5.26 28.55 -7.35
CA ASN A 257 -6.36 28.79 -8.30
C ASN A 257 -5.84 28.96 -9.74
N GLU A 258 -4.70 29.63 -9.92
CA GLU A 258 -4.02 29.72 -11.21
C GLU A 258 -3.66 28.32 -11.75
N LEU A 259 -3.12 27.44 -10.90
CA LEU A 259 -2.77 26.06 -11.29
C LEU A 259 -3.98 25.24 -11.69
N LYS A 260 -5.11 25.39 -10.99
CA LYS A 260 -6.38 24.73 -11.37
C LYS A 260 -6.83 25.18 -12.76
N GLY A 261 -6.74 26.47 -13.08
CA GLY A 261 -7.08 27.01 -14.40
C GLY A 261 -6.09 26.57 -15.49
N LYS A 262 -4.79 26.60 -15.21
CA LYS A 262 -3.75 26.11 -16.14
C LYS A 262 -3.91 24.62 -16.44
N PHE A 263 -4.30 23.82 -15.46
CA PHE A 263 -4.60 22.41 -15.68
C PHE A 263 -5.68 22.26 -16.75
N ASP A 264 -6.82 22.96 -16.62
CA ASP A 264 -7.91 22.88 -17.59
C ASP A 264 -7.45 23.31 -18.99
N GLN A 265 -6.66 24.38 -19.08
CA GLN A 265 -6.12 24.86 -20.36
C GLN A 265 -5.19 23.84 -21.04
N ILE A 266 -4.37 23.10 -20.28
CA ILE A 266 -3.39 22.15 -20.83
C ILE A 266 -4.03 20.83 -21.23
N PHE A 267 -4.96 20.33 -20.41
CA PHE A 267 -5.52 18.98 -20.53
C PHE A 267 -6.88 18.93 -21.22
N THR A 268 -7.47 20.07 -21.60
CA THR A 268 -8.63 20.09 -22.50
C THR A 268 -8.21 19.55 -23.88
N PRO A 269 -8.86 18.49 -24.40
CA PRO A 269 -8.52 17.91 -25.70
C PRO A 269 -8.87 18.87 -26.84
N ASP A 270 -7.89 19.18 -27.69
CA ASP A 270 -8.06 20.00 -28.90
C ASP A 270 -6.93 19.75 -29.93
N TYR A 271 -6.47 18.49 -30.01
CA TYR A 271 -5.39 18.08 -30.92
C TYR A 271 -5.94 17.36 -32.16
N SER A 272 -5.25 17.44 -33.30
CA SER A 272 -5.59 16.58 -34.45
C SER A 272 -5.25 15.10 -34.18
N TYR A 273 -4.29 14.85 -33.28
CA TYR A 273 -3.91 13.51 -32.89
C TYR A 273 -4.90 12.87 -31.89
N PHE A 274 -5.74 11.98 -32.39
CA PHE A 274 -6.75 11.26 -31.60
C PHE A 274 -6.21 10.58 -30.34
N ASP A 275 -5.09 9.85 -30.42
CA ASP A 275 -4.56 9.15 -29.24
C ASP A 275 -4.06 10.11 -28.16
N LEU A 276 -3.57 11.30 -28.54
CA LEU A 276 -3.21 12.34 -27.60
C LEU A 276 -4.46 12.87 -26.88
N ASN A 277 -5.54 13.17 -27.61
CA ASN A 277 -6.82 13.56 -27.02
C ASN A 277 -7.38 12.48 -26.06
N LYS A 278 -7.18 11.20 -26.38
CA LYS A 278 -7.57 10.11 -25.49
C LYS A 278 -6.79 10.15 -24.16
N GLN A 279 -5.49 10.45 -24.20
CA GLN A 279 -4.68 10.54 -22.98
C GLN A 279 -5.00 11.80 -22.17
N THR A 280 -5.19 12.96 -22.81
CA THR A 280 -5.54 14.21 -22.11
C THR A 280 -6.90 14.11 -21.44
N ASN A 281 -7.89 13.49 -22.10
CA ASN A 281 -9.18 13.18 -21.48
C ASN A 281 -9.06 12.33 -20.21
N ARG A 282 -8.17 11.32 -20.19
CA ARG A 282 -7.92 10.51 -18.98
C ARG A 282 -7.30 11.36 -17.87
N THR A 283 -6.32 12.20 -18.19
CA THR A 283 -5.71 13.09 -17.20
C THR A 283 -6.75 14.07 -16.65
N LEU A 284 -7.61 14.63 -17.52
CA LEU A 284 -8.70 15.51 -17.14
C LEU A 284 -9.73 14.82 -16.22
N SER A 285 -10.11 13.57 -16.50
CA SER A 285 -11.01 12.81 -15.62
C SER A 285 -10.41 12.52 -14.24
N ASN A 286 -9.09 12.55 -14.14
CA ASN A 286 -8.33 12.32 -12.91
C ASN A 286 -7.89 13.63 -12.23
N LYS A 287 -8.45 14.79 -12.64
CA LYS A 287 -8.05 16.12 -12.16
C LYS A 287 -8.03 16.22 -10.63
N THR A 288 -9.09 15.76 -9.97
CA THR A 288 -9.21 15.84 -8.51
C THR A 288 -8.05 15.12 -7.84
N GLN A 289 -7.76 13.89 -8.25
CA GLN A 289 -6.70 13.08 -7.64
C GLN A 289 -5.29 13.57 -8.03
N LEU A 290 -5.09 14.08 -9.25
CA LEU A 290 -3.79 14.62 -9.66
C LEU A 290 -3.47 15.94 -8.97
N LEU A 291 -4.49 16.73 -8.64
CA LEU A 291 -4.36 18.03 -7.97
C LEU A 291 -4.49 17.95 -6.44
N THR A 292 -4.64 16.78 -5.83
CA THR A 292 -4.65 16.59 -4.35
C THR A 292 -3.46 17.27 -3.66
N VAL A 293 -2.30 17.33 -4.32
CA VAL A 293 -1.11 18.05 -3.84
C VAL A 293 -1.32 19.55 -3.60
N LEU A 294 -2.34 20.15 -4.21
CA LEU A 294 -2.68 21.56 -3.99
C LEU A 294 -3.34 21.77 -2.62
N ASP A 295 -4.02 20.76 -2.09
CA ASP A 295 -4.60 20.78 -0.74
C ASP A 295 -3.60 20.26 0.29
N PHE A 296 -2.72 19.33 -0.11
CA PHE A 296 -1.71 18.72 0.75
C PHE A 296 -0.29 18.93 0.18
N PRO A 297 0.29 20.14 0.21
CA PRO A 297 1.56 20.45 -0.47
C PRO A 297 2.76 19.64 0.02
N PHE A 298 2.69 19.07 1.23
CA PHE A 298 3.75 18.20 1.75
C PHE A 298 3.85 16.87 0.98
N ILE A 299 2.77 16.33 0.39
CA ILE A 299 2.77 15.00 -0.23
C ILE A 299 3.59 14.93 -1.53
N PRO A 300 4.39 13.88 -1.78
CA PRO A 300 5.12 13.69 -3.03
C PRO A 300 4.25 13.81 -4.28
N LEU A 301 4.83 14.27 -5.41
CA LEU A 301 4.14 14.29 -6.71
C LEU A 301 4.12 12.92 -7.41
N HIS A 302 4.71 11.91 -6.79
CA HIS A 302 4.93 10.59 -7.38
C HIS A 302 4.94 9.50 -6.31
N ASN A 303 4.69 8.26 -6.72
CA ASN A 303 4.77 7.06 -5.87
C ASN A 303 6.08 6.27 -6.03
N ASN A 304 7.20 6.97 -6.32
CA ASN A 304 8.48 6.30 -6.58
C ASN A 304 9.00 5.48 -5.39
N ASP A 305 8.69 5.86 -4.14
CA ASP A 305 9.22 5.16 -2.96
C ASP A 305 8.55 3.80 -2.80
N SER A 306 7.24 3.72 -3.06
CA SER A 306 6.54 2.43 -3.11
C SER A 306 7.00 1.56 -4.28
N GLU A 307 7.26 2.15 -5.48
CA GLU A 307 7.86 1.41 -6.60
C GLU A 307 9.25 0.83 -6.24
N LEU A 308 10.11 1.64 -5.61
CA LEU A 308 11.46 1.22 -5.21
C LEU A 308 11.41 0.11 -4.15
N ALA A 309 10.48 0.21 -3.21
CA ALA A 309 10.20 -0.83 -2.24
C ALA A 309 9.69 -2.12 -2.92
N ALA A 310 8.73 -2.03 -3.84
CA ALA A 310 8.26 -3.18 -4.62
C ALA A 310 9.40 -3.86 -5.41
N ARG A 311 10.32 -3.09 -6.00
CA ARG A 311 11.52 -3.62 -6.67
C ARG A 311 12.43 -4.41 -5.72
N ARG A 312 12.48 -4.05 -4.42
CA ARG A 312 13.21 -4.83 -3.42
C ARG A 312 12.63 -6.24 -3.27
N LYS A 313 11.30 -6.37 -3.20
CA LYS A 313 10.63 -7.68 -3.17
C LYS A 313 10.87 -8.46 -4.46
N VAL A 314 10.84 -7.78 -5.61
CA VAL A 314 11.16 -8.40 -6.92
C VAL A 314 12.57 -8.98 -6.91
N ARG A 315 13.59 -8.23 -6.48
CA ARG A 315 14.97 -8.76 -6.37
C ARG A 315 15.04 -9.99 -5.46
N LYS A 316 14.38 -9.94 -4.30
CA LYS A 316 14.36 -11.08 -3.38
C LYS A 316 13.72 -12.31 -4.02
N ARG A 317 12.64 -12.12 -4.78
CA ARG A 317 11.98 -13.18 -5.57
C ARG A 317 12.89 -13.71 -6.66
N ASP A 318 13.60 -12.86 -7.39
CA ASP A 318 14.50 -13.32 -8.46
C ASP A 318 15.66 -14.18 -7.92
N ILE A 319 16.05 -13.93 -6.66
CA ILE A 319 17.14 -14.66 -5.98
C ILE A 319 16.66 -15.93 -5.27
N SER A 320 15.49 -15.88 -4.61
CA SER A 320 14.98 -16.97 -3.75
C SER A 320 13.76 -17.69 -4.31
N LEU A 321 13.24 -17.25 -5.47
CA LEU A 321 12.02 -17.69 -6.16
C LEU A 321 10.72 -17.53 -5.37
N HIS A 322 10.57 -18.25 -4.27
CA HIS A 322 9.37 -18.23 -3.44
C HIS A 322 9.66 -18.68 -2.00
N THR A 323 8.73 -18.33 -1.11
CA THR A 323 8.66 -18.92 0.22
C THR A 323 7.79 -20.18 0.19
N ILE A 324 8.03 -21.11 1.12
CA ILE A 324 7.31 -22.39 1.19
C ILE A 324 6.24 -22.37 2.29
N THR A 325 6.59 -21.92 3.50
CA THR A 325 5.67 -21.92 4.65
C THR A 325 5.09 -20.54 4.90
N GLN A 326 3.92 -20.47 5.55
CA GLN A 326 3.30 -19.21 5.96
C GLN A 326 4.23 -18.40 6.88
N THR A 327 4.87 -19.06 7.86
CA THR A 327 5.87 -18.43 8.73
C THR A 327 7.04 -17.87 7.93
N GLY A 328 7.56 -18.61 6.94
CA GLY A 328 8.65 -18.14 6.08
C GLY A 328 8.26 -16.91 5.25
N THR A 329 7.01 -16.84 4.77
CA THR A 329 6.45 -15.66 4.08
C THR A 329 6.38 -14.46 5.02
N LYS A 330 5.72 -14.61 6.18
CA LYS A 330 5.58 -13.53 7.17
C LYS A 330 6.93 -13.03 7.66
N LEU A 331 7.89 -13.92 7.84
CA LEU A 331 9.24 -13.57 8.27
C LEU A 331 10.03 -12.83 7.19
N GLN A 332 9.89 -13.23 5.92
CA GLN A 332 10.48 -12.48 4.81
C GLN A 332 9.92 -11.07 4.74
N ASP A 333 8.60 -10.93 4.87
CA ASP A 333 7.91 -9.65 4.88
C ASP A 333 8.39 -8.79 6.06
N ALA A 334 8.46 -9.35 7.27
CA ALA A 334 8.97 -8.67 8.46
C ALA A 334 10.40 -8.14 8.28
N PHE A 335 11.33 -8.96 7.82
CA PHE A 335 12.71 -8.51 7.62
C PHE A 335 12.85 -7.52 6.45
N LEU A 336 12.03 -7.62 5.40
CA LEU A 336 12.02 -6.59 4.36
C LEU A 336 11.56 -5.23 4.94
N SER A 337 10.51 -5.22 5.75
CA SER A 337 10.01 -4.01 6.43
C SER A 337 11.04 -3.42 7.39
N ILE A 338 11.61 -4.25 8.28
CA ILE A 338 12.61 -3.84 9.28
C ILE A 338 13.85 -3.25 8.60
N VAL A 339 14.40 -3.95 7.59
CA VAL A 339 15.62 -3.48 6.92
C VAL A 339 15.35 -2.22 6.13
N HIS A 340 14.22 -2.11 5.43
CA HIS A 340 13.92 -0.92 4.66
C HIS A 340 13.64 0.29 5.57
N THR A 341 12.84 0.10 6.62
CA THR A 341 12.59 1.13 7.65
C THR A 341 13.89 1.58 8.32
N SER A 342 14.80 0.65 8.62
CA SER A 342 16.14 1.00 9.14
C SER A 342 16.90 1.94 8.20
N TYR A 343 16.88 1.69 6.88
CA TYR A 343 17.53 2.57 5.91
C TYR A 343 16.89 3.96 5.84
N LEU A 344 15.56 4.04 5.88
CA LEU A 344 14.84 5.32 5.90
C LEU A 344 15.19 6.15 7.15
N LEU A 345 15.36 5.49 8.30
CA LEU A 345 15.70 6.13 9.56
C LEU A 345 17.21 6.34 9.79
N GLY A 346 18.07 5.89 8.87
CA GLY A 346 19.53 5.95 9.03
C GLY A 346 20.07 5.03 10.14
N VAL A 347 19.33 3.99 10.51
CA VAL A 347 19.70 3.00 11.54
C VAL A 347 20.61 1.94 10.92
N ASN A 348 21.72 1.62 11.60
CA ASN A 348 22.59 0.52 11.18
C ASN A 348 21.87 -0.83 11.35
N VAL A 349 21.46 -1.42 10.23
CA VAL A 349 20.70 -2.68 10.16
C VAL A 349 21.38 -3.83 10.89
N TYR A 350 22.70 -3.99 10.71
CA TYR A 350 23.43 -5.10 11.32
C TYR A 350 23.44 -4.97 12.84
N GLN A 351 23.80 -3.78 13.34
CA GLN A 351 23.84 -3.52 14.77
C GLN A 351 22.44 -3.62 15.39
N TYR A 352 21.41 -3.13 14.69
CA TYR A 352 20.03 -3.20 15.13
C TYR A 352 19.58 -4.66 15.30
N ILE A 353 19.71 -5.49 14.26
CA ILE A 353 19.30 -6.91 14.32
C ILE A 353 20.09 -7.65 15.40
N LEU A 354 21.41 -7.40 15.50
CA LEU A 354 22.25 -8.02 16.53
C LEU A 354 21.80 -7.67 17.95
N ASN A 355 21.52 -6.39 18.20
CA ASN A 355 21.06 -5.92 19.51
C ASN A 355 19.65 -6.43 19.85
N ARG A 356 18.75 -6.48 18.86
CA ARG A 356 17.39 -7.04 19.01
C ARG A 356 17.42 -8.53 19.29
N HIS A 357 18.31 -9.28 18.63
CA HIS A 357 18.49 -10.71 18.89
C HIS A 357 19.09 -10.97 20.29
N LYS A 358 20.01 -10.11 20.76
CA LYS A 358 20.59 -10.19 22.11
C LYS A 358 19.69 -9.63 23.22
N ASN A 359 18.49 -9.15 22.90
CA ASN A 359 17.59 -8.45 23.84
C ASN A 359 18.25 -7.28 24.58
N CYS A 360 19.20 -6.60 23.92
CA CYS A 360 19.95 -5.47 24.49
C CYS A 360 19.84 -4.22 23.62
N SER A 361 18.80 -4.12 22.79
CA SER A 361 18.61 -2.95 21.92
C SER A 361 18.15 -1.75 22.73
N PRO A 362 18.88 -0.64 22.73
CA PRO A 362 18.42 0.61 23.34
C PRO A 362 17.35 1.31 22.47
N THR A 363 16.98 0.70 21.35
CA THR A 363 16.15 1.32 20.30
C THR A 363 15.17 0.31 19.75
N TYR A 364 13.92 0.75 19.58
CA TYR A 364 12.85 0.02 18.92
C TYR A 364 12.43 0.80 17.67
N LEU A 365 12.46 0.18 16.49
CA LEU A 365 12.17 0.88 15.22
C LEU A 365 10.79 1.57 15.21
N PRO A 366 9.70 0.93 15.67
CA PRO A 366 8.38 1.59 15.75
C PRO A 366 8.40 2.91 16.53
N ASP A 367 9.12 2.97 17.65
CA ASP A 367 9.21 4.19 18.47
C ASP A 367 9.95 5.30 17.71
N LEU A 368 10.99 4.95 16.94
CA LEU A 368 11.67 5.91 16.08
C LEU A 368 10.78 6.41 14.94
N VAL A 369 9.99 5.52 14.32
CA VAL A 369 9.01 5.89 13.28
C VAL A 369 8.01 6.89 13.86
N ALA A 370 7.41 6.57 15.02
CA ALA A 370 6.44 7.43 15.69
C ALA A 370 7.06 8.79 16.06
N ALA A 371 8.27 8.81 16.60
CA ALA A 371 8.98 10.04 16.94
C ALA A 371 9.27 10.92 15.71
N LYS A 372 9.66 10.33 14.57
CA LYS A 372 9.88 11.09 13.32
C LYS A 372 8.59 11.69 12.78
N ILE A 373 7.51 10.92 12.76
CA ILE A 373 6.18 11.38 12.34
C ILE A 373 5.67 12.50 13.24
N HIS A 374 5.84 12.38 14.55
CA HIS A 374 5.42 13.44 15.49
C HIS A 374 6.21 14.74 15.23
N ASN A 375 7.52 14.64 15.05
CA ASN A 375 8.37 15.80 14.77
C ASN A 375 8.08 16.46 13.40
N SER A 376 7.59 15.70 12.41
CA SER A 376 7.23 16.25 11.10
C SER A 376 5.89 16.98 11.13
N LYS A 377 4.99 16.69 12.09
CA LYS A 377 3.70 17.40 12.24
C LYS A 377 3.84 18.77 12.91
N ILE A 378 4.93 19.01 13.65
CA ILE A 378 5.18 20.26 14.38
C ILE A 378 5.89 21.31 13.49
N ARG A 379 6.44 20.88 12.36
CA ARG A 379 7.11 21.72 11.36
C ARG A 379 6.18 22.04 10.22
#